data_AF-A0A4Q1IKJ2-F1
#
_entry.id   AF-A0A4Q1IKJ2-F1
#
_cell.length_a   1.000
_cell.length_b   1.000
_cell.length_c   1.000
_cell.angle_alpha   90.00
_cell.angle_beta   90.00
_cell.angle_gamma   90.00
#
_symmetry.space_group_name_H-M   'P 1'
#
loop_
_entity.id
_entity.type
_entity.pdbx_description
1 polymer ?
#
loop_
_entity_poly.entity_id
_entity_poly.type
_entity_poly.pdbx_seq_one_letter_code
_entity_poly.pdbx_strand_id
1 'polypeptide(L)'
;MKKSNSMKKKHIMIYIFLGVVLFVFINTFIQTRNECKSDYNFTITKLEITPTKRLIFYNNEQEVSLWNYIVSANAGVDVGDKLIKGKCSKYLYIYKKNDQGEYFLHLKVKPSGLFPIKWFCNK
;
A
#
# COMPACT_ATOMS: atom_id res chain seq x y z
N MET A 1 -14.88 -48.82 10.06
CA MET A 1 -14.16 -48.28 8.88
C MET A 1 -14.49 -46.80 8.56
N LYS A 2 -14.70 -45.92 9.57
CA LYS A 2 -15.10 -44.49 9.39
C LYS A 2 -13.95 -43.46 9.53
N LYS A 3 -12.80 -43.87 10.08
CA LYS A 3 -11.70 -42.97 10.49
C LYS A 3 -10.85 -42.44 9.33
N SER A 4 -10.71 -43.21 8.24
CA SER A 4 -9.88 -42.87 7.07
C SER A 4 -10.41 -41.66 6.27
N ASN A 5 -11.73 -41.56 6.09
CA ASN A 5 -12.34 -40.44 5.35
C ASN A 5 -12.29 -39.10 6.11
N SER A 6 -12.20 -39.12 7.45
CA SER A 6 -12.05 -37.90 8.26
C SER A 6 -10.65 -37.30 8.13
N MET A 7 -9.60 -38.13 8.14
CA MET A 7 -8.21 -37.68 7.95
C MET A 7 -7.98 -37.08 6.56
N LYS A 8 -8.47 -37.73 5.49
CA LYS A 8 -8.37 -37.22 4.12
C LYS A 8 -9.08 -35.86 3.94
N LYS A 9 -10.26 -35.68 4.54
CA LYS A 9 -10.99 -34.39 4.53
C LYS A 9 -10.25 -33.29 5.30
N LYS A 10 -9.60 -33.62 6.43
CA LYS A 10 -8.75 -32.67 7.17
C LYS A 10 -7.54 -32.22 6.35
N HIS A 11 -6.88 -33.14 5.64
CA HIS A 11 -5.75 -32.79 4.77
C HIS A 11 -6.19 -31.90 3.59
N ILE A 12 -7.34 -32.17 2.97
CA ILE A 12 -7.90 -31.30 1.91
C ILE A 12 -8.13 -29.88 2.45
N MET A 13 -8.73 -29.73 3.64
CA MET A 13 -8.94 -28.42 4.24
C MET A 13 -7.62 -27.68 4.54
N ILE A 14 -6.59 -28.41 4.97
CA ILE A 14 -5.24 -27.83 5.17
C ILE A 14 -4.67 -27.33 3.84
N TYR A 15 -4.77 -28.11 2.76
CA TYR A 15 -4.28 -27.68 1.45
C TYR A 15 -5.03 -26.47 0.90
N ILE A 16 -6.35 -26.40 1.10
CA ILE A 16 -7.15 -25.22 0.72
C ILE A 16 -6.68 -24.00 1.50
N PHE A 17 -6.53 -24.13 2.83
CA PHE A 17 -6.05 -23.03 3.67
C PHE A 17 -4.65 -22.55 3.24
N LEU A 18 -3.71 -23.47 3.03
CA LEU A 18 -2.37 -23.14 2.53
C LEU A 18 -2.42 -22.48 1.15
N GLY A 19 -3.32 -22.93 0.27
CA GLY A 19 -3.54 -22.32 -1.03
C GLY A 19 -4.02 -20.87 -0.93
N VAL A 20 -4.98 -20.60 -0.04
CA VAL A 20 -5.49 -19.23 0.20
C VAL A 20 -4.38 -18.34 0.77
N VAL A 21 -3.62 -18.82 1.76
CA VAL A 21 -2.50 -18.08 2.33
C VAL A 21 -1.48 -17.75 1.25
N LEU A 22 -1.07 -18.74 0.46
CA LEU A 22 -0.12 -18.56 -0.64
C LEU A 22 -0.63 -17.54 -1.66
N PHE A 23 -1.91 -17.61 -2.03
CA PHE A 23 -2.54 -16.66 -2.95
C PHE A 23 -2.47 -15.23 -2.42
N VAL A 24 -2.77 -15.00 -1.14
CA VAL A 24 -2.67 -13.66 -0.52
C VAL A 24 -1.24 -13.14 -0.55
N PHE A 25 -0.25 -13.99 -0.24
CA PHE A 25 1.17 -13.63 -0.31
C PHE A 25 1.59 -13.26 -1.75
N ILE A 26 1.21 -14.05 -2.75
CA ILE A 26 1.51 -13.79 -4.17
C ILE A 26 0.84 -12.49 -4.62
N ASN A 27 -0.43 -12.28 -4.31
CA ASN A 27 -1.14 -11.06 -4.67
C ASN A 27 -0.48 -9.82 -4.03
N THR A 28 -0.16 -9.89 -2.74
CA THR A 28 0.55 -8.80 -2.03
C THR A 28 1.90 -8.53 -2.69
N PHE A 29 2.65 -9.58 -3.05
CA PHE A 29 3.94 -9.44 -3.72
C PHE A 29 3.82 -8.73 -5.08
N ILE A 30 2.85 -9.13 -5.90
CA ILE A 30 2.61 -8.54 -7.22
C ILE A 30 2.21 -7.07 -7.08
N GLN A 31 1.27 -6.75 -6.19
CA GLN A 31 0.83 -5.37 -5.96
C GLN A 31 1.97 -4.48 -5.46
N THR A 32 2.75 -4.99 -4.50
CA THR A 32 3.94 -4.30 -3.97
C THR A 32 4.97 -4.03 -5.06
N ARG A 33 5.21 -4.99 -5.95
CA ARG A 33 6.11 -4.86 -7.10
C ARG A 33 5.61 -3.81 -8.08
N ASN A 34 4.33 -3.85 -8.42
CA ASN A 34 3.70 -2.91 -9.34
C ASN A 34 3.80 -1.49 -8.79
N GLU A 35 3.40 -1.30 -7.53
CA GLU A 35 3.51 -0.01 -6.87
C GLU A 35 4.97 0.49 -6.86
N CYS A 36 5.96 -0.36 -6.50
CA CYS A 36 7.39 0.00 -6.53
C CYS A 36 7.85 0.49 -7.92
N LYS A 37 7.31 -0.07 -9.00
CA LYS A 37 7.70 0.27 -10.37
C LYS A 37 6.92 1.47 -10.95
N SER A 38 5.93 1.97 -10.23
CA SER A 38 5.10 3.11 -10.62
C SER A 38 5.64 4.43 -10.06
N ASP A 39 5.47 5.48 -10.85
CA ASP A 39 5.62 6.87 -10.44
C ASP A 39 4.24 7.44 -10.05
N TYR A 40 4.21 8.23 -8.98
CA TYR A 40 3.03 8.96 -8.54
C TYR A 40 3.41 10.43 -8.38
N ASN A 41 2.62 11.31 -9.00
CA ASN A 41 2.77 12.75 -8.89
C ASN A 41 1.39 13.37 -9.12
N PHE A 42 0.63 13.57 -8.06
CA PHE A 42 -0.73 14.06 -8.15
C PHE A 42 -1.12 14.90 -6.93
N THR A 43 -2.13 15.74 -7.11
CA THR A 43 -2.79 16.47 -6.03
C THR A 43 -3.89 15.59 -5.45
N ILE A 44 -3.89 15.43 -4.13
CA ILE A 44 -4.89 14.65 -3.40
C ILE A 44 -6.23 15.36 -3.53
N THR A 45 -7.20 14.69 -4.12
CA THR A 45 -8.55 15.24 -4.37
C THR A 45 -9.57 14.77 -3.34
N LYS A 46 -9.34 13.59 -2.76
CA LYS A 46 -10.15 13.02 -1.69
C LYS A 46 -9.25 12.19 -0.77
N LEU A 47 -9.63 12.16 0.50
CA LEU A 47 -9.04 11.31 1.53
C LEU A 47 -10.15 10.48 2.16
N GLU A 48 -9.85 9.20 2.39
CA GLU A 48 -10.68 8.35 3.25
C GLU A 48 -9.85 7.81 4.40
N ILE A 49 -10.49 7.66 5.55
CA ILE A 49 -9.84 7.15 6.77
C ILE A 49 -10.36 5.76 7.04
N THR A 50 -9.46 4.78 7.02
CA THR A 50 -9.81 3.40 7.38
C THR A 50 -10.04 3.27 8.89
N PRO A 51 -10.71 2.20 9.37
CA PRO A 51 -10.88 1.95 10.81
C PRO A 51 -9.56 1.91 11.60
N THR A 52 -8.46 1.54 10.94
CA THR A 52 -7.10 1.52 11.53
C THR A 52 -6.38 2.87 11.47
N LYS A 53 -7.10 3.97 11.21
CA LYS A 53 -6.57 5.33 11.12
C LYS A 53 -5.50 5.51 10.03
N ARG A 54 -5.59 4.73 8.94
CA ARG A 54 -4.76 4.91 7.73
C ARG A 54 -5.50 5.76 6.70
N LEU A 55 -4.77 6.60 5.99
CA LEU A 55 -5.27 7.37 4.86
C LEU A 55 -5.27 6.54 3.58
N ILE A 56 -6.40 6.60 2.87
CA ILE A 56 -6.53 6.19 1.48
C ILE A 56 -6.58 7.46 0.64
N PHE A 57 -5.74 7.52 -0.39
CA PHE A 57 -5.59 8.68 -1.26
C PHE A 57 -6.33 8.50 -2.56
N TYR A 58 -6.91 9.58 -3.08
CA TYR A 58 -7.58 9.59 -4.36
C TYR A 58 -7.01 10.67 -5.27
N ASN A 59 -6.78 10.29 -6.53
CA ASN A 59 -6.52 11.20 -7.62
C ASN A 59 -7.77 11.28 -8.50
N ASN A 60 -8.49 12.39 -8.38
CA ASN A 60 -9.89 12.53 -8.79
C ASN A 60 -10.78 11.47 -8.09
N GLU A 61 -11.33 10.51 -8.85
CA GLU A 61 -12.18 9.44 -8.32
C GLU A 61 -11.45 8.09 -8.22
N GLN A 62 -10.18 8.04 -8.64
CA GLN A 62 -9.42 6.80 -8.63
C GLN A 62 -8.64 6.66 -7.32
N GLU A 63 -8.91 5.56 -6.62
CA GLU A 63 -8.13 5.16 -5.45
C GLU A 63 -6.68 4.88 -5.85
N VAL A 64 -5.75 5.49 -5.13
CA VAL A 64 -4.32 5.23 -5.28
C VAL A 64 -3.88 4.25 -4.21
N SER A 65 -3.70 3.00 -4.64
CA SER A 65 -3.31 1.91 -3.75
C SER A 65 -1.81 1.97 -3.42
N LEU A 66 -1.49 2.25 -2.15
CA LEU A 66 -0.14 2.25 -1.60
C LEU A 66 0.01 1.08 -0.62
N TRP A 67 0.67 0.01 -1.06
CA TRP A 67 0.93 -1.21 -0.30
C TRP A 67 2.19 -1.11 0.56
N ASN A 68 3.16 -0.30 0.14
CA ASN A 68 4.42 -0.11 0.85
C ASN A 68 4.42 1.06 1.82
N TYR A 69 3.50 2.01 1.69
CA TYR A 69 3.53 3.26 2.44
C TYR A 69 2.25 3.39 3.25
N ILE A 70 2.40 3.52 4.56
CA ILE A 70 1.28 3.76 5.47
C ILE A 70 1.38 5.19 5.97
N VAL A 71 0.32 5.96 5.75
CA VAL A 71 0.18 7.33 6.28
C VAL A 71 -1.00 7.35 7.25
N SER A 72 -0.77 7.85 8.47
CA SER A 72 -1.82 7.97 9.48
C SER A 72 -2.71 9.17 9.22
N ALA A 73 -3.98 9.08 9.59
CA ALA A 73 -4.90 10.22 9.60
C ALA A 73 -4.41 11.37 10.48
N ASN A 74 -3.59 11.09 11.49
CA ASN A 74 -3.02 12.11 12.38
C ASN A 74 -1.76 12.76 11.79
N ALA A 75 -1.34 12.40 10.58
CA ALA A 75 -0.15 12.96 9.94
C ALA A 75 -0.38 14.37 9.36
N GLY A 76 -1.60 14.91 9.50
CA GLY A 76 -1.97 16.26 9.04
C GLY A 76 -1.90 16.38 7.53
N VAL A 77 -2.39 15.39 6.78
CA VAL A 77 -2.48 15.46 5.31
C VAL A 77 -3.89 15.87 4.95
N ASP A 78 -4.01 16.82 4.03
CA ASP A 78 -5.28 17.41 3.63
C ASP A 78 -5.53 17.26 2.13
N VAL A 79 -6.80 17.43 1.73
CA VAL A 79 -7.16 17.56 0.32
C VAL A 79 -6.51 18.83 -0.25
N GLY A 80 -5.93 18.74 -1.44
CA GLY A 80 -5.11 19.79 -2.04
C GLY A 80 -3.60 19.59 -1.86
N ASP A 81 -3.17 18.72 -0.94
CA ASP A 81 -1.77 18.37 -0.77
C ASP A 81 -1.27 17.54 -1.96
N LYS A 82 0.02 17.64 -2.28
CA LYS A 82 0.65 16.94 -3.40
C LYS A 82 1.39 15.70 -2.93
N LEU A 83 1.03 14.55 -3.47
CA LEU A 83 1.69 13.28 -3.21
C LEU A 83 2.66 12.95 -4.34
N ILE A 84 3.93 12.74 -3.98
CA ILE A 84 4.99 12.41 -4.92
C ILE A 84 5.72 11.16 -4.46
N LYS A 85 5.83 10.18 -5.35
CA LYS A 85 6.66 8.99 -5.16
C LYS A 85 7.25 8.58 -6.50
N GLY A 86 8.57 8.66 -6.61
CA GLY A 86 9.27 8.18 -7.80
C GLY A 86 9.28 6.65 -7.89
N LYS A 87 9.43 6.13 -9.10
CA LYS A 87 9.72 4.73 -9.37
C LYS A 87 10.97 4.29 -8.61
N CYS A 88 10.86 3.17 -7.91
CA CYS A 88 11.92 2.64 -7.05
C CYS A 88 12.45 3.65 -6.00
N SER A 89 11.65 4.66 -5.64
CA SER A 89 11.99 5.59 -4.57
C SER A 89 11.97 4.88 -3.22
N LYS A 90 12.90 5.27 -2.33
CA LYS A 90 12.94 4.81 -0.93
C LYS A 90 11.96 5.58 -0.04
N TYR A 91 11.29 6.59 -0.59
CA TYR A 91 10.41 7.49 0.15
C TYR A 91 9.20 7.88 -0.69
N LEU A 92 8.09 8.07 0.01
CA LEU A 92 6.93 8.81 -0.46
C LEU A 92 6.93 10.18 0.21
N TYR A 93 6.67 11.22 -0.58
CA TYR A 93 6.69 12.60 -0.14
C TYR A 93 5.29 13.19 -0.25
N ILE A 94 4.90 13.97 0.77
CA ILE A 94 3.67 14.75 0.75
C ILE A 94 4.06 16.20 0.95
N TYR A 95 3.60 17.07 0.05
CA TYR A 95 3.84 18.50 0.08
C TYR A 95 2.53 19.24 0.36
N LYS A 96 2.59 20.23 1.24
CA LYS A 96 1.48 21.11 1.54
C LYS A 96 1.58 22.39 0.73
N LYS A 97 0.44 22.95 0.35
CA LYS A 97 0.36 24.26 -0.29
C LYS A 97 0.16 25.32 0.80
N ASN A 98 1.01 26.36 0.82
CA ASN A 98 0.82 27.51 1.71
C ASN A 98 -0.18 28.53 1.10
N ASP A 99 -0.48 29.58 1.85
CA ASP A 99 -1.41 30.64 1.42
C ASP A 99 -0.91 31.43 0.19
N GLN A 100 0.41 31.43 -0.05
CA GLN A 100 1.05 32.05 -1.22
C GLN A 100 1.02 31.14 -2.45
N GLY A 101 0.53 29.91 -2.29
CA GLY A 101 0.40 28.91 -3.33
C GLY A 101 1.66 28.08 -3.60
N GLU A 102 2.70 28.23 -2.79
CA GLU A 102 3.94 27.47 -2.87
C GLU A 102 3.82 26.15 -2.12
N TYR A 103 4.47 25.11 -2.65
CA TYR A 103 4.50 23.80 -2.02
C TYR A 103 5.73 23.63 -1.14
N PHE A 104 5.54 23.20 0.10
CA PHE A 104 6.62 22.84 1.02
C PHE A 104 6.51 21.38 1.45
N LEU A 105 7.66 20.75 1.73
CA LEU A 105 7.69 19.34 2.15
C LEU A 105 7.07 19.21 3.55
N HIS A 106 5.97 18.47 3.64
CA HIS A 106 5.27 18.20 4.90
C HIS A 106 5.64 16.85 5.49
N LEU A 107 5.62 15.78 4.68
CA LEU A 107 5.96 14.43 5.13
C LEU A 107 6.94 13.72 4.20
N LYS A 108 7.84 12.95 4.82
CA LYS A 108 8.73 12.00 4.16
C LYS A 108 8.52 10.62 4.78
N VAL A 109 7.82 9.75 4.07
CA VAL A 109 7.35 8.46 4.58
C VAL A 109 8.28 7.35 4.08
N LYS A 110 8.80 6.54 5.01
CA LYS A 110 9.57 5.33 4.71
C LYS A 110 8.63 4.17 4.37
N PRO A 111 9.06 3.23 3.53
CA PRO A 111 8.29 2.02 3.28
C PRO A 111 8.18 1.17 4.55
N SER A 112 7.00 0.64 4.80
CA SER A 112 6.65 -0.26 5.89
C SER A 112 5.90 -1.51 5.41
N GLY A 113 5.89 -1.76 4.09
CA GLY A 113 5.29 -2.93 3.48
C GLY A 113 6.04 -4.23 3.81
N LEU A 114 5.37 -5.37 3.58
CA LEU A 114 5.89 -6.70 3.90
C LEU A 114 7.15 -7.05 3.11
N PHE A 115 7.23 -6.64 1.84
CA PHE A 115 8.36 -6.97 0.97
C PHE A 115 9.30 -5.77 0.81
N PRO A 116 10.61 -5.94 1.05
CA PRO A 116 11.57 -4.87 0.88
C PRO A 116 11.64 -4.34 -0.56
N ILE A 117 11.66 -3.01 -0.73
CA ILE A 117 11.79 -2.37 -2.07
C ILE A 117 13.01 -2.90 -2.85
N LYS A 118 14.11 -3.23 -2.15
CA LYS A 118 15.35 -3.78 -2.75
C LYS A 118 15.15 -5.09 -3.50
N TRP A 119 14.07 -5.84 -3.24
CA TRP A 119 13.76 -7.07 -3.99
C TRP A 119 13.22 -6.79 -5.40
N PHE A 120 12.69 -5.59 -5.63
CA PHE A 120 12.07 -5.21 -6.91
C PHE A 120 12.91 -4.22 -7.72
N CYS A 121 13.80 -3.52 -7.03
CA CYS A 121 14.57 -2.41 -7.54
C CYS A 121 16.03 -2.61 -7.13
N ASN A 122 16.88 -2.92 -8.10
CA ASN A 122 18.33 -2.92 -7.89
C ASN A 122 18.78 -1.46 -7.81
N LYS A 123 19.32 -1.06 -6.66
CA LYS A 123 20.15 0.12 -6.52
C LYS A 123 21.52 -0.33 -6.09
#